data_AF-A0A970U1F9-F1
#
_entry.id   AF-A0A970U1F9-F1
#
_cell.length_a   1.000
_cell.length_b   1.000
_cell.length_c   1.000
_cell.angle_alpha   90.00
_cell.angle_beta   90.00
_cell.angle_gamma   90.00
#
_symmetry.space_group_name_H-M   'P 1'
#
loop_
_entity.id
_entity.type
_entity.pdbx_description
1 polymer ?
#
loop_
_entity_poly.entity_id
_entity_poly.type
_entity_poly.pdbx_seq_one_letter_code
_entity_poly.pdbx_strand_id
1 'polypeptide(L)'
;MKKIVIVIVFVMALGLTAIIVPIALRYDSVQYEKNMLAHIMSSDEDDVVAEYNGQKTLVVGRNINRVASTLSPSTRKRLFRKPDFDPGQAVVITFPDGARFTVSPAGNSGDTAYIVYEHRNQTRYFSITGLKTFEWITRAVSPEGVYNENEVVGSAD
;
A
#
# COMPACT_ATOMS: atom_id res chain seq x y z
N MET A 1 17.91 2.41 -52.14
CA MET A 1 16.64 2.95 -51.59
C MET A 1 16.09 2.12 -50.42
N LYS A 2 15.82 0.81 -50.56
CA LYS A 2 15.32 -0.04 -49.45
C LYS A 2 16.11 0.08 -48.13
N LYS A 3 17.45 0.05 -48.17
CA LYS A 3 18.32 0.15 -46.98
C LYS A 3 18.15 1.48 -46.22
N ILE A 4 17.97 2.58 -46.94
CA ILE A 4 17.79 3.92 -46.35
C ILE A 4 16.41 4.03 -45.69
N VAL A 5 15.37 3.52 -46.34
CA VAL A 5 14.01 3.49 -45.77
C VAL A 5 13.98 2.65 -44.48
N ILE A 6 14.66 1.50 -44.45
CA ILE A 6 14.75 0.67 -43.25
C ILE A 6 15.43 1.43 -42.09
N VAL A 7 16.51 2.16 -42.36
CA VAL A 7 17.20 2.97 -41.34
C VAL A 7 16.29 4.08 -40.80
N ILE A 8 15.55 4.77 -41.67
CA ILE A 8 14.63 5.84 -41.25
C ILE A 8 13.49 5.29 -40.39
N VAL A 9 12.88 4.17 -40.79
CA VAL A 9 11.82 3.53 -40.00
C VAL A 9 12.36 3.07 -38.64
N PHE A 10 13.58 2.55 -38.59
CA PHE A 10 14.20 2.11 -37.34
C PHE A 10 14.46 3.28 -36.38
N VAL A 11 14.96 4.41 -36.89
CA VAL A 11 15.17 5.63 -36.08
C VAL A 11 13.85 6.21 -35.58
N MET A 12 12.80 6.24 -36.43
CA MET A 12 11.48 6.67 -35.98
C MET A 12 10.90 5.73 -34.92
N ALA A 13 11.02 4.42 -35.09
CA ALA A 13 10.55 3.44 -34.11
C ALA A 13 11.29 3.60 -32.77
N LEU A 14 12.61 3.80 -32.79
CA LEU A 14 13.40 4.08 -31.58
C LEU A 14 12.96 5.38 -30.91
N GLY A 15 12.76 6.46 -31.67
CA GLY A 15 12.30 7.74 -31.15
C GLY A 15 10.92 7.66 -30.49
N LEU A 16 9.96 7.00 -31.15
CA LEU A 16 8.62 6.74 -30.59
C LEU A 16 8.69 5.88 -29.33
N THR A 17 9.49 4.82 -29.34
CA THR A 17 9.66 3.93 -28.17
C THR A 17 10.26 4.70 -26.98
N ALA A 18 11.25 5.57 -27.24
CA ALA A 18 11.87 6.42 -26.22
C ALA A 18 10.90 7.43 -25.58
N ILE A 19 9.81 7.79 -26.26
CA ILE A 19 8.76 8.68 -25.72
C ILE A 19 7.66 7.86 -25.02
N ILE A 20 7.18 6.80 -25.66
CA ILE A 20 6.04 6.01 -25.17
C ILE A 20 6.38 5.25 -23.89
N VAL A 21 7.57 4.62 -23.82
CA VAL A 21 7.95 3.77 -22.68
C VAL A 21 8.02 4.57 -21.37
N PRO A 22 8.71 5.74 -21.29
CA PRO A 22 8.71 6.53 -20.06
C PRO A 22 7.33 7.02 -19.65
N ILE A 23 6.47 7.38 -20.62
CA ILE A 23 5.10 7.82 -20.35
C ILE A 23 4.27 6.67 -19.77
N ALA A 24 4.34 5.48 -20.37
CA ALA A 24 3.64 4.31 -19.86
C ALA A 24 4.08 3.94 -18.43
N LEU A 25 5.40 3.92 -18.17
CA LEU A 25 5.94 3.65 -16.84
C LEU A 25 5.51 4.70 -15.79
N ARG A 26 5.46 5.98 -16.18
CA ARG A 26 4.94 7.06 -15.33
C ARG A 26 3.45 6.92 -15.09
N TYR A 27 2.66 6.62 -16.11
CA TYR A 27 1.22 6.46 -16.03
C TYR A 27 0.85 5.31 -15.10
N ASP A 28 1.49 4.14 -15.25
CA ASP A 28 1.28 2.99 -14.36
C ASP A 28 1.59 3.33 -12.90
N SER A 29 2.65 4.12 -12.66
CA SER A 29 2.97 4.57 -11.30
C SER A 29 1.87 5.45 -10.71
N VAL A 30 1.37 6.43 -11.48
CA VAL A 30 0.38 7.41 -11.01
C VAL A 30 -0.99 6.77 -10.85
N GLN A 31 -1.42 5.94 -11.82
CA GLN A 31 -2.69 5.26 -11.77
C GLN A 31 -2.73 4.27 -10.60
N TYR A 32 -1.63 3.58 -10.33
CA TYR A 32 -1.56 2.64 -9.21
C TYR A 32 -1.62 3.34 -7.85
N GLU A 33 -0.96 4.49 -7.70
CA GLU A 33 -1.08 5.31 -6.50
C GLU A 33 -2.51 5.82 -6.30
N LYS A 34 -3.17 6.26 -7.38
CA LYS A 34 -4.58 6.64 -7.35
C LYS A 34 -5.49 5.47 -6.99
N ASN A 35 -5.26 4.28 -7.54
CA ASN A 35 -6.05 3.10 -7.22
C ASN A 35 -5.87 2.72 -5.74
N MET A 36 -4.64 2.67 -5.24
CA MET A 36 -4.39 2.38 -3.82
C MET A 36 -4.99 3.45 -2.89
N LEU A 37 -4.98 4.73 -3.27
CA LEU A 37 -5.72 5.76 -2.54
C LEU A 37 -7.24 5.59 -2.64
N ALA A 38 -7.76 5.16 -3.80
CA ALA A 38 -9.16 4.88 -3.98
C ALA A 38 -9.61 3.70 -3.11
N HIS A 39 -8.83 2.63 -3.00
CA HIS A 39 -9.08 1.50 -2.10
C HIS A 39 -9.12 1.95 -0.64
N ILE A 40 -8.17 2.80 -0.25
CA ILE A 40 -8.13 3.41 1.08
C ILE A 40 -9.38 4.26 1.35
N MET A 41 -9.84 5.04 0.37
CA MET A 41 -10.99 5.94 0.50
C MET A 41 -12.35 5.25 0.30
N SER A 42 -12.40 4.11 -0.39
CA SER A 42 -13.64 3.36 -0.62
C SER A 42 -14.04 2.47 0.56
N SER A 43 -13.25 2.47 1.63
CA SER A 43 -13.43 1.66 2.83
C SER A 43 -14.62 2.09 3.70
N ASP A 44 -15.55 2.87 3.17
CA ASP A 44 -16.50 3.62 3.99
C ASP A 44 -17.53 2.73 4.68
N GLU A 45 -17.76 1.49 4.23
CA GLU A 45 -18.79 0.63 4.84
C GLU A 45 -18.34 -0.84 4.82
N ASP A 46 -17.93 -1.29 6.01
CA ASP A 46 -17.84 -2.68 6.50
C ASP A 46 -16.80 -3.61 5.82
N ASP A 47 -16.30 -4.59 6.58
CA ASP A 47 -15.35 -5.65 6.18
C ASP A 47 -13.84 -5.31 6.05
N VAL A 48 -13.36 -4.22 6.66
CA VAL A 48 -11.90 -4.05 6.83
C VAL A 48 -11.41 -4.97 7.94
N VAL A 49 -10.63 -5.98 7.58
CA VAL A 49 -10.10 -6.97 8.53
C VAL A 49 -8.63 -6.71 8.78
N ALA A 50 -8.26 -6.51 10.03
CA ALA A 50 -6.87 -6.40 10.44
C ALA A 50 -6.43 -7.62 11.25
N GLU A 51 -5.15 -7.97 11.14
CA GLU A 51 -4.50 -9.00 11.92
C GLU A 51 -3.20 -8.44 12.49
N TYR A 52 -3.04 -8.56 13.80
CA TYR A 52 -1.84 -8.12 14.51
C TYR A 52 -1.61 -8.99 15.74
N ASN A 53 -0.37 -9.47 15.94
CA ASN A 53 -0.01 -10.37 17.05
C ASN A 53 -0.93 -11.60 17.18
N GLY A 54 -1.35 -12.19 16.06
CA GLY A 54 -2.26 -13.34 16.02
C GLY A 54 -3.71 -13.03 16.39
N GLN A 55 -4.04 -11.76 16.64
CA GLN A 55 -5.41 -11.31 16.88
C GLN A 55 -5.98 -10.73 15.59
N LYS A 56 -7.15 -11.21 15.21
CA LYS A 56 -7.90 -10.73 14.05
C LYS A 56 -9.04 -9.82 14.52
N THR A 57 -9.12 -8.63 13.95
CA THR A 57 -10.12 -7.61 14.29
C THR A 57 -10.81 -7.11 13.04
N LEU A 58 -12.11 -6.88 13.14
CA LEU A 58 -12.88 -6.13 12.19
C LEU A 58 -12.78 -4.66 12.58
N VAL A 59 -12.14 -3.87 11.74
CA VAL A 59 -11.96 -2.43 11.96
C VAL A 59 -13.24 -1.73 11.56
N VAL A 60 -13.88 -1.03 12.50
CA VAL A 60 -15.21 -0.45 12.28
C VAL A 60 -15.23 1.07 12.46
N GLY A 61 -16.16 1.72 11.78
CA GLY A 61 -16.46 3.14 11.93
C GLY A 61 -15.24 4.05 11.70
N ARG A 62 -15.00 4.99 12.63
CA ARG A 62 -13.96 6.03 12.46
C ARG A 62 -12.54 5.48 12.54
N ASN A 63 -12.34 4.26 13.02
CA ASN A 63 -11.02 3.61 12.98
C ASN A 63 -10.58 3.30 11.55
N ILE A 64 -11.52 3.02 10.63
CA ILE A 64 -11.21 2.82 9.21
C ILE A 64 -10.64 4.11 8.62
N ASN A 65 -11.28 5.26 8.89
CA ASN A 65 -10.78 6.57 8.49
C ASN A 65 -9.38 6.87 9.07
N ARG A 66 -9.11 6.38 10.29
CA ARG A 66 -7.78 6.50 10.90
C ARG A 66 -6.73 5.69 10.17
N VAL A 67 -7.04 4.43 9.86
CA VAL A 67 -6.17 3.56 9.06
C VAL A 67 -5.91 4.20 7.71
N ALA A 68 -6.97 4.65 7.04
CA ALA A 68 -6.91 5.28 5.74
C ALA A 68 -5.98 6.50 5.70
N SER A 69 -6.23 7.47 6.59
CA SER A 69 -5.40 8.69 6.70
C SER A 69 -3.93 8.39 7.04
N THR A 70 -3.68 7.32 7.79
CA THR A 70 -2.31 6.92 8.18
C THR A 70 -1.55 6.24 7.04
N LEU A 71 -2.25 5.59 6.10
CA LEU A 71 -1.68 4.95 4.91
C LEU A 71 -1.56 5.90 3.70
N SER A 72 -2.26 7.03 3.72
CA SER A 72 -2.31 8.00 2.62
C SER A 72 -1.52 9.31 2.79
N PRO A 73 -0.43 9.43 3.59
CA PRO A 73 0.27 10.70 3.70
C PRO A 73 1.05 11.02 2.42
N SER A 74 1.10 12.31 2.08
CA SER A 74 1.85 12.82 0.93
C SER A 74 3.38 12.65 1.07
N THR A 75 3.88 12.49 2.29
CA THR A 75 5.30 12.26 2.60
C THR A 75 5.77 10.83 2.35
N ARG A 76 4.85 9.92 1.97
CA ARG A 76 5.17 8.53 1.68
C ARG A 76 6.16 8.43 0.52
N LYS A 77 7.23 7.66 0.74
CA LYS A 77 8.26 7.40 -0.26
C LYS A 77 8.11 6.02 -0.86
N ARG A 78 8.11 5.94 -2.20
CA ARG A 78 8.12 4.65 -2.91
C ARG A 78 9.47 3.96 -2.78
N LEU A 79 9.43 2.66 -2.50
CA LEU A 79 10.57 1.77 -2.51
C LEU A 79 10.50 0.86 -3.74
N PHE A 80 11.63 0.66 -4.41
CA PHE A 80 11.72 -0.20 -5.61
C PHE A 80 12.12 -1.64 -5.31
N ARG A 81 12.51 -1.91 -4.06
CA ARG A 81 12.87 -3.24 -3.57
C ARG A 81 12.01 -3.57 -2.36
N LYS A 82 11.80 -4.87 -2.13
CA LYS A 82 11.13 -5.36 -0.93
C LYS A 82 11.92 -4.90 0.30
N PRO A 83 11.29 -4.19 1.25
CA PRO A 83 11.94 -3.84 2.50
C PRO A 83 12.16 -5.11 3.33
N ASP A 84 13.25 -5.12 4.08
CA ASP A 84 13.50 -6.17 5.08
C ASP A 84 12.76 -5.78 6.37
N PHE A 85 11.89 -6.67 6.84
CA PHE A 85 11.09 -6.46 8.04
C PHE A 85 10.69 -7.78 8.66
N ASP A 86 10.46 -7.78 9.98
CA ASP A 86 9.99 -8.95 10.72
C ASP A 86 8.47 -9.15 10.50
N PRO A 87 8.03 -10.24 9.85
CA PRO A 87 6.61 -10.52 9.66
C PRO A 87 5.85 -10.68 10.99
N GLY A 88 6.52 -11.10 12.07
CA GLY A 88 5.90 -11.28 13.39
C GLY A 88 5.49 -9.96 14.06
N GLN A 89 6.08 -8.84 13.64
CA GLN A 89 5.72 -7.50 14.11
C GLN A 89 4.81 -6.75 13.14
N ALA A 90 4.44 -7.36 12.02
CA ALA A 90 3.66 -6.68 11.01
C ALA A 90 2.16 -6.70 11.34
N VAL A 91 1.49 -5.59 11.05
CA VAL A 91 0.03 -5.52 10.98
C VAL A 91 -0.37 -5.82 9.55
N VAL A 92 -1.31 -6.73 9.36
CA VAL A 92 -1.90 -7.02 8.05
C VAL A 92 -3.31 -6.47 8.01
N ILE A 93 -3.62 -5.60 7.06
CA ILE A 93 -4.96 -5.04 6.83
C ILE A 93 -5.44 -5.54 5.48
N THR A 94 -6.63 -6.12 5.46
CA THR A 94 -7.29 -6.66 4.26
C THR A 94 -8.57 -5.88 4.04
N PHE A 95 -8.69 -5.28 2.86
CA PHE A 95 -9.87 -4.56 2.41
C PHE A 95 -10.83 -5.52 1.69
N PRO A 96 -12.14 -5.19 1.62
CA PRO A 96 -13.17 -6.07 1.04
C PRO A 96 -12.94 -6.43 -0.44
N ASP A 97 -12.22 -5.58 -1.18
CA ASP A 97 -11.85 -5.82 -2.58
C ASP A 97 -10.64 -6.76 -2.76
N GLY A 98 -10.09 -7.27 -1.66
CA GLY A 98 -8.90 -8.13 -1.63
C GLY A 98 -7.58 -7.37 -1.65
N ALA A 99 -7.59 -6.04 -1.56
CA ALA A 99 -6.37 -5.28 -1.37
C ALA A 99 -5.80 -5.53 0.04
N ARG A 100 -4.49 -5.78 0.12
CA ARG A 100 -3.79 -6.10 1.36
C ARG A 100 -2.68 -5.09 1.63
N PHE A 101 -2.64 -4.56 2.83
CA PHE A 101 -1.57 -3.72 3.34
C PHE A 101 -0.88 -4.42 4.51
N THR A 102 0.41 -4.68 4.36
CA THR A 102 1.27 -5.16 5.46
C THR A 102 2.11 -3.98 5.94
N VAL A 103 1.93 -3.58 7.20
CA VAL A 103 2.62 -2.44 7.82
C VAL A 103 3.54 -2.95 8.91
N SER A 104 4.82 -2.60 8.85
CA SER A 104 5.82 -3.03 9.83
C SER A 104 6.70 -1.84 10.23
N PRO A 105 7.21 -1.77 11.47
CA PRO A 105 8.25 -0.82 11.81
C PRO A 105 9.54 -1.14 11.03
N ALA A 106 10.27 -0.09 10.65
CA ALA A 106 11.60 -0.21 10.09
C ALA A 106 12.63 -0.22 11.24
N GLY A 107 12.99 -1.43 11.67
CA GLY A 107 13.88 -1.63 12.82
C GLY A 107 13.27 -1.12 14.14
N ASN A 108 14.12 -0.87 15.14
CA ASN A 108 13.69 -0.67 16.52
C ASN A 108 13.26 0.76 16.88
N SER A 109 13.48 1.76 16.01
CA SER A 109 13.16 3.16 16.37
C SER A 109 11.67 3.49 16.28
N GLY A 110 10.88 2.69 15.54
CA GLY A 110 9.44 2.89 15.34
C GLY A 110 9.05 4.15 14.56
N ASP A 111 10.00 5.00 14.19
CA ASP A 111 9.74 6.28 13.52
C ASP A 111 9.46 6.14 12.02
N THR A 112 10.04 5.09 11.41
CA THR A 112 9.77 4.72 10.02
C THR A 112 8.94 3.45 9.99
N ALA A 113 7.90 3.43 9.15
CA ALA A 113 7.11 2.24 8.86
C ALA A 113 7.28 1.85 7.39
N TYR A 114 7.49 0.56 7.15
CA TYR A 114 7.40 -0.05 5.83
C TYR A 114 5.97 -0.49 5.56
N ILE A 115 5.54 -0.27 4.32
CA ILE A 115 4.23 -0.68 3.84
C ILE A 115 4.45 -1.53 2.60
N VAL A 116 3.94 -2.75 2.64
CA VAL A 116 3.77 -3.60 1.47
C VAL A 116 2.31 -3.56 1.09
N TYR A 117 2.03 -3.11 -0.14
CA TYR A 117 0.68 -3.08 -0.68
C TYR A 117 0.56 -4.09 -1.80
N GLU A 118 -0.44 -4.97 -1.70
CA GLU A 118 -0.70 -6.06 -2.63
C GLU A 118 -2.15 -6.01 -3.12
N HIS A 119 -2.35 -6.02 -4.44
CA HIS A 119 -3.67 -6.12 -5.04
C HIS A 119 -3.55 -6.68 -6.45
N ARG A 120 -4.39 -7.66 -6.82
CA ARG A 120 -4.45 -8.27 -8.18
C ARG A 120 -3.07 -8.64 -8.76
N ASN A 121 -2.26 -9.38 -8.00
CA ASN A 121 -0.89 -9.80 -8.34
C ASN A 121 0.14 -8.67 -8.52
N GLN A 122 -0.18 -7.45 -8.09
CA GLN A 122 0.76 -6.34 -8.08
C GLN A 122 1.16 -6.04 -6.64
N THR A 123 2.48 -5.98 -6.41
CA THR A 123 3.06 -5.62 -5.11
C THR A 123 3.83 -4.31 -5.25
N ARG A 124 3.62 -3.40 -4.30
CA ARG A 124 4.41 -2.17 -4.14
C ARG A 124 4.90 -2.03 -2.72
N TYR A 125 6.00 -1.30 -2.61
CA TYR A 125 6.68 -1.08 -1.36
C TYR A 125 6.77 0.42 -1.10
N PHE A 126 6.51 0.82 0.13
CA PHE A 126 6.60 2.22 0.55
C PHE A 126 7.23 2.32 1.93
N SER A 127 7.74 3.51 2.25
CA SER A 127 8.14 3.89 3.58
C SER A 127 7.48 5.22 3.97
N ILE A 128 7.06 5.33 5.22
CA ILE A 128 6.60 6.59 5.83
C ILE A 128 7.45 6.83 7.07
N THR A 129 8.00 8.04 7.21
CA THR A 129 8.89 8.42 8.31
C THR A 129 8.34 9.64 9.04
N GLY A 130 8.49 9.69 10.36
CA GLY A 130 8.16 10.88 11.17
C GLY A 130 6.69 11.03 11.55
N LEU A 131 5.82 10.07 11.19
CA LEU A 131 4.38 10.15 11.42
C LEU A 131 3.86 9.10 12.40
N LYS A 132 4.75 8.32 13.03
CA LYS A 132 4.38 7.22 13.94
C LYS A 132 3.35 6.27 13.30
N THR A 133 3.50 6.02 12.00
CA THR A 133 2.53 5.27 11.19
C THR A 133 2.20 3.93 11.81
N PHE A 134 3.22 3.18 12.23
CA PHE A 134 3.02 1.87 12.83
C PHE A 134 2.24 1.96 14.16
N GLU A 135 2.60 2.88 15.05
CA GLU A 135 1.91 3.13 16.33
C GLU A 135 0.43 3.49 16.12
N TRP A 136 0.13 4.33 15.13
CA TRP A 136 -1.25 4.73 14.85
C TRP A 136 -2.06 3.61 14.21
N ILE A 137 -1.45 2.81 13.34
CA ILE A 137 -2.11 1.65 12.75
C ILE A 137 -2.42 0.62 13.84
N THR A 138 -1.45 0.22 14.66
CA THR A 138 -1.66 -0.79 15.71
C THR A 138 -2.78 -0.37 16.67
N ARG A 139 -2.83 0.91 17.07
CA ARG A 139 -3.92 1.44 17.90
C ARG A 139 -5.27 1.47 17.19
N ALA A 140 -5.30 1.78 15.89
CA ALA A 140 -6.55 1.84 15.14
C ALA A 140 -7.14 0.44 14.89
N VAL A 141 -6.29 -0.59 14.80
CA VAL A 141 -6.73 -1.98 14.58
C VAL A 141 -6.87 -2.81 15.86
N SER A 142 -6.43 -2.29 17.02
CA SER A 142 -6.60 -3.02 18.27
C SER A 142 -8.08 -3.15 18.64
N PRO A 143 -8.47 -4.12 19.49
CA PRO A 143 -9.86 -4.28 19.93
C PRO A 143 -10.46 -3.01 20.53
N GLU A 144 -9.66 -2.25 21.27
CA GLU A 144 -10.10 -0.98 21.88
C GLU A 144 -10.33 0.11 20.84
N GLY A 145 -9.57 0.06 19.73
CA GLY A 145 -9.57 1.06 18.68
C GLY A 145 -9.14 2.46 19.17
N VAL A 146 -9.26 3.46 18.29
CA VAL A 146 -8.92 4.86 18.63
C VAL A 146 -10.19 5.68 18.93
N TYR A 147 -11.27 5.42 18.20
CA TYR A 147 -12.51 6.20 18.28
C TYR A 147 -13.71 5.41 18.78
N ASN A 148 -13.68 4.10 18.58
CA ASN A 148 -14.69 3.13 18.97
C ASN A 148 -14.01 1.76 19.08
N GLU A 149 -14.62 0.84 19.81
CA GLU A 149 -14.13 -0.54 19.86
C GLU A 149 -14.29 -1.21 18.49
N ASN A 150 -13.35 -2.08 18.17
CA ASN A 150 -13.36 -2.95 17.00
C ASN A 150 -13.89 -4.32 17.39
N GLU A 151 -14.51 -5.04 16.45
CA GLU A 151 -15.01 -6.37 16.74
C GLU A 151 -13.88 -7.39 16.62
N VAL A 152 -13.69 -8.24 17.64
CA VAL A 152 -12.70 -9.31 17.55
C VAL A 152 -13.30 -10.46 16.76
N VAL A 153 -12.72 -10.75 15.60
CA VAL A 153 -13.10 -11.92 14.81
C VAL A 153 -12.36 -13.09 15.43
N GLY A 154 -13.09 -13.92 16.19
CA GLY A 154 -12.52 -15.08 16.88
C GLY A 154 -11.57 -15.86 15.97
N SER A 155 -10.39 -16.22 16.50
CA SER A 155 -9.46 -17.13 15.84
C SER A 155 -10.22 -18.41 15.49
N ALA A 156 -10.40 -18.69 14.20
CA ALA A 156 -10.85 -20.00 13.78
C ALA A 156 -9.75 -21.00 14.21
N ASP A 157 -10.12 -21.89 15.13
CA ASP A 157 -9.38 -23.12 15.44
C ASP A 157 -9.05 -23.91 14.16
#